data_AF-A0A937ZWN1-F1
#
_entry.id   AF-A0A937ZWN1-F1
#
_cell.length_a   1.000
_cell.length_b   1.000
_cell.length_c   1.000
_cell.angle_alpha   90.00
_cell.angle_beta   90.00
_cell.angle_gamma   90.00
#
_symmetry.space_group_name_H-M   'P 1'
#
loop_
_entity.id
_entity.type
_entity.pdbx_description
1 polymer ?
#
loop_
_entity_poly.entity_id
_entity_poly.type
_entity_poly.pdbx_seq_one_letter_code
_entity_poly.pdbx_strand_id
1 'polypeptide(L)'
;MPRNLDDINVERTARIYFDEIQTYFPTGPVALGAVSMAAYFAYELAQLLHAAGREVRVLAVLDAIGPDGRPALEGSAKFRAHLGQVRLHGLWHFGRVLKNRIDRYRGRLEALRSALDQVNAHNLIAANVCAVEFYRPKPYDGPLTVFRADHSFWDSPEALKTGLGWASVARGGW
;
A
#
# COMPACT_ATOMS: atom_id res chain seq x y z
N MET A 1 -4.66 19.61 2.51
CA MET A 1 -3.28 19.11 2.42
C MET A 1 -2.63 19.18 3.79
N PRO A 2 -1.78 18.20 4.17
CA PRO A 2 -1.08 18.21 5.46
C PRO A 2 -0.22 19.48 5.57
N ARG A 3 -0.25 20.13 6.75
CA ARG A 3 0.49 21.38 7.00
C ARG A 3 1.94 21.12 7.37
N ASN A 4 2.21 19.94 7.94
CA ASN A 4 3.54 19.42 8.27
C ASN A 4 3.60 17.90 7.92
N LEU A 5 4.79 17.37 7.65
CA LEU A 5 5.05 15.95 7.42
C LEU A 5 4.75 15.10 8.65
N ASP A 6 4.97 15.64 9.86
CA ASP A 6 4.68 14.95 11.13
C ASP A 6 3.18 14.75 11.37
N ASP A 7 2.32 15.47 10.62
CA ASP A 7 0.86 15.30 10.69
C ASP A 7 0.37 14.08 9.89
N ILE A 8 1.24 13.45 9.10
CA ILE A 8 0.87 12.33 8.22
C ILE A 8 0.80 11.06 9.06
N ASN A 9 -0.43 10.61 9.27
CA ASN A 9 -0.78 9.40 10.01
C ASN A 9 -2.00 8.76 9.33
N VAL A 10 -2.06 7.42 9.33
CA VAL A 10 -3.10 6.66 8.61
C VAL A 10 -4.50 7.01 9.13
N GLU A 11 -4.71 6.96 10.44
CA GLU A 11 -5.98 7.27 11.11
C GLU A 11 -6.44 8.69 10.83
N ARG A 12 -5.53 9.66 10.91
CA ARG A 12 -5.85 11.07 10.66
C ARG A 12 -6.22 11.31 9.21
N THR A 13 -5.46 10.77 8.27
CA THR A 13 -5.74 10.91 6.84
C THR A 13 -7.06 10.22 6.47
N ALA A 14 -7.31 9.01 6.99
CA ALA A 14 -8.58 8.32 6.81
C ALA A 14 -9.75 9.10 7.42
N ARG A 15 -9.57 9.75 8.57
CA ARG A 15 -10.59 10.60 9.20
C ARG A 15 -10.97 11.80 8.33
N ILE A 16 -9.99 12.44 7.69
CA ILE A 16 -10.25 13.54 6.75
C ILE A 16 -11.12 13.04 5.58
N TYR A 17 -10.77 11.91 4.97
CA TYR A 17 -11.57 11.34 3.89
C TYR A 17 -12.96 10.88 4.34
N PHE A 18 -13.08 10.36 5.56
CA PHE A 18 -14.36 10.02 6.16
C PHE A 18 -15.25 11.27 6.25
N ASP A 19 -14.73 12.37 6.80
CA ASP A 19 -15.50 13.62 6.96
C ASP A 19 -15.92 14.20 5.59
N GLU A 20 -15.07 14.12 4.57
CA GLU A 20 -15.41 14.51 3.19
C GLU A 20 -16.52 13.63 2.61
N ILE A 21 -16.44 12.30 2.74
CA ILE A 21 -17.48 11.38 2.29
C ILE A 21 -18.80 11.66 3.01
N GLN A 22 -18.76 11.88 4.33
CA GLN A 22 -19.97 12.22 5.08
C GLN A 22 -20.58 13.55 4.63
N THR A 23 -19.76 14.50 4.15
CA THR A 23 -20.24 15.81 3.67
C THR A 23 -20.91 15.71 2.30
N TYR A 24 -20.27 15.05 1.33
CA TYR A 24 -20.72 15.05 -0.07
C TYR A 24 -21.51 13.79 -0.47
N PHE A 25 -21.34 12.70 0.26
CA PHE A 25 -22.02 11.43 0.02
C PHE A 25 -22.45 10.78 1.36
N PRO A 26 -23.34 11.46 2.13
CA PRO A 26 -23.69 11.09 3.51
C PRO A 26 -24.41 9.75 3.66
N THR A 27 -25.06 9.26 2.59
CA THR A 27 -25.90 8.06 2.63
C THR A 27 -25.55 7.10 1.51
N GLY A 28 -26.00 5.85 1.64
CA GLY A 28 -25.76 4.80 0.65
C GLY A 28 -24.41 4.10 0.80
N PRO A 29 -24.20 3.06 -0.01
CA PRO A 29 -23.02 2.20 0.03
C PRO A 29 -21.78 2.90 -0.55
N VAL A 30 -20.61 2.59 0.01
CA VAL A 30 -19.32 3.10 -0.46
C VAL A 30 -18.48 1.96 -1.05
N ALA A 31 -17.78 2.26 -2.13
CA ALA A 31 -16.75 1.39 -2.71
C ALA A 31 -15.40 2.08 -2.60
N LEU A 32 -14.41 1.37 -2.08
CA LEU A 32 -13.04 1.83 -1.87
C LEU A 32 -12.08 0.96 -2.66
N GLY A 33 -11.07 1.60 -3.26
CA GLY A 33 -10.01 0.92 -3.98
C GLY A 33 -8.70 1.66 -3.78
N ALA A 34 -7.64 0.92 -3.49
CA ALA A 34 -6.33 1.51 -3.26
C ALA A 34 -5.20 0.57 -3.68
N VAL A 35 -4.10 1.19 -4.13
CA VAL A 35 -2.92 0.50 -4.62
C VAL A 35 -1.77 0.59 -3.62
N SER A 36 -1.07 -0.53 -3.43
CA SER A 36 0.14 -0.58 -2.63
C SER A 36 -0.08 0.03 -1.23
N MET A 37 0.81 0.91 -0.77
CA MET A 37 0.75 1.55 0.54
C MET A 37 -0.56 2.31 0.81
N ALA A 38 -1.24 2.82 -0.22
CA ALA A 38 -2.52 3.52 -0.05
C ALA A 38 -3.63 2.60 0.51
N ALA A 39 -3.46 1.27 0.40
CA ALA A 39 -4.38 0.27 0.94
C ALA A 39 -4.64 0.44 2.44
N TYR A 40 -3.65 0.84 3.22
CA TYR A 40 -3.80 1.03 4.66
C TYR A 40 -4.72 2.20 5.00
N PHE A 41 -4.66 3.28 4.22
CA PHE A 41 -5.54 4.43 4.37
C PHE A 41 -6.98 4.08 3.98
N ALA A 42 -7.16 3.33 2.88
CA ALA A 42 -8.47 2.83 2.48
C ALA A 42 -9.05 1.82 3.48
N TYR A 43 -8.20 0.98 4.07
CA TYR A 43 -8.58 0.00 5.09
C TYR A 43 -9.05 0.68 6.38
N GLU A 44 -8.32 1.69 6.87
CA GLU A 44 -8.74 2.48 8.02
C GLU A 44 -10.02 3.27 7.73
N LEU A 45 -10.15 3.86 6.54
CA LEU A 45 -11.38 4.52 6.12
C LEU A 45 -12.57 3.55 6.09
N ALA A 46 -12.37 2.32 5.61
CA ALA A 46 -13.40 1.28 5.61
C ALA A 46 -13.85 0.93 7.03
N GLN A 47 -12.92 0.84 7.99
CA GLN A 47 -13.24 0.62 9.40
C GLN A 47 -14.05 1.78 9.97
N LEU A 48 -13.67 3.04 9.71
CA LEU A 48 -14.41 4.22 10.16
C LEU A 48 -15.83 4.26 9.58
N LEU A 49 -15.98 3.98 8.28
CA LEU A 49 -17.28 3.90 7.61
C LEU A 49 -18.14 2.78 8.21
N HIS A 50 -17.58 1.59 8.39
CA HIS A 50 -18.29 0.45 8.97
C HIS A 50 -18.72 0.72 10.42
N ALA A 51 -17.85 1.30 11.24
CA ALA A 51 -18.17 1.70 12.61
C ALA A 51 -19.27 2.77 12.68
N ALA A 52 -19.38 3.62 11.65
CA ALA A 52 -20.47 4.59 11.50
C ALA A 52 -21.77 3.99 10.93
N GLY A 53 -21.84 2.65 10.75
CA GLY A 53 -22.99 1.96 10.18
C GLY A 53 -23.14 2.13 8.67
N ARG A 54 -22.11 2.63 7.98
CA ARG A 54 -22.10 2.73 6.51
C ARG A 54 -21.79 1.36 5.91
N GLU A 55 -22.53 0.98 4.87
CA GLU A 55 -22.22 -0.19 4.06
C GLU A 55 -20.97 0.11 3.21
N VAL A 56 -19.89 -0.64 3.41
CA VAL A 56 -18.74 -0.65 2.51
C VAL A 56 -18.87 -1.90 1.64
N ARG A 57 -19.33 -1.71 0.41
CA ARG A 57 -19.66 -2.82 -0.50
C ARG A 57 -18.43 -3.47 -1.11
N VAL A 58 -17.40 -2.66 -1.34
CA VAL A 58 -16.13 -3.11 -1.91
C VAL A 58 -15.01 -2.41 -1.17
N LEU A 59 -14.05 -3.19 -0.69
CA LEU A 59 -12.73 -2.71 -0.33
C LEU A 59 -11.70 -3.49 -1.16
N ALA A 60 -11.21 -2.88 -2.24
CA ALA A 60 -10.25 -3.49 -3.14
C ALA A 60 -8.82 -3.04 -2.81
N VAL A 61 -7.96 -4.00 -2.49
CA VAL A 61 -6.54 -3.79 -2.22
C VAL A 61 -5.73 -4.32 -3.39
N LEU A 62 -5.03 -3.42 -4.08
CA LEU A 62 -4.29 -3.72 -5.31
C LEU A 62 -2.79 -3.86 -5.00
N ASP A 63 -2.29 -5.09 -5.01
CA ASP A 63 -0.89 -5.48 -4.86
C ASP A 63 -0.20 -4.86 -3.63
N ALA A 64 -0.89 -4.84 -2.49
CA ALA A 64 -0.37 -4.31 -1.24
C ALA A 64 0.04 -5.42 -0.27
N ILE A 65 1.14 -5.18 0.46
CA ILE A 65 1.59 -6.02 1.56
C ILE A 65 0.65 -5.80 2.75
N GLY A 66 0.08 -6.87 3.29
CA GLY A 66 -0.77 -6.82 4.48
C GLY A 66 0.02 -6.83 5.79
N PRO A 67 -0.67 -6.68 6.94
CA PRO A 67 -0.03 -6.45 8.25
C PRO A 67 0.87 -7.60 8.72
N ASP A 68 0.55 -8.84 8.35
CA ASP A 68 1.37 -10.02 8.67
C ASP A 68 2.53 -10.22 7.68
N GLY A 69 2.68 -9.30 6.71
CA GLY A 69 3.74 -9.32 5.72
C GLY A 69 3.46 -10.20 4.51
N ARG A 70 4.33 -10.04 3.51
CA ARG A 70 4.29 -10.74 2.22
C ARG A 70 5.62 -11.47 2.04
N PRO A 71 5.78 -12.66 2.64
CA PRO A 71 7.05 -13.37 2.61
C PRO A 71 7.46 -13.70 1.18
N ALA A 72 8.72 -13.44 0.86
CA ALA A 72 9.28 -13.73 -0.45
C ALA A 72 9.66 -15.23 -0.58
N LEU A 73 9.81 -15.71 -1.81
CA LEU A 73 10.41 -17.01 -2.07
C LEU A 73 11.84 -17.08 -1.53
N GLU A 74 12.17 -18.22 -0.95
CA GLU A 74 13.50 -18.54 -0.43
C GLU A 74 14.17 -19.66 -1.25
N GLY A 75 15.48 -19.80 -1.08
CA GLY A 75 16.27 -20.90 -1.65
C GLY A 75 16.19 -21.02 -3.18
N SER A 76 16.04 -22.26 -3.67
CA SER A 76 16.04 -22.58 -5.10
C SER A 76 14.83 -22.04 -5.87
N ALA A 77 13.73 -21.72 -5.18
CA ALA A 77 12.57 -21.07 -5.79
C ALA A 77 12.85 -19.60 -6.15
N LYS A 78 13.56 -18.88 -5.26
CA LYS A 78 14.05 -17.52 -5.53
C LYS A 78 14.98 -17.46 -6.75
N PHE A 79 15.87 -18.44 -6.87
CA PHE A 79 16.80 -18.53 -8.00
C PHE A 79 16.06 -18.80 -9.32
N ARG A 80 15.04 -19.66 -9.33
CA ARG A 80 14.19 -19.91 -10.50
C ARG A 80 13.35 -18.69 -10.89
N ALA A 81 12.85 -17.93 -9.91
CA ALA A 81 12.17 -16.65 -10.14
C ALA A 81 13.10 -15.62 -10.80
N HIS A 82 14.36 -15.51 -10.34
CA HIS A 82 15.38 -14.69 -11.02
C HIS A 82 15.58 -15.12 -12.48
N LEU A 83 15.67 -16.44 -12.72
CA LEU A 83 15.87 -16.98 -14.07
C LEU A 83 14.66 -16.72 -14.98
N GLY A 84 13.44 -16.83 -14.43
CA GLY A 84 12.19 -16.48 -15.12
C GLY A 84 12.09 -15.00 -15.45
N GLN A 85 12.44 -14.11 -14.53
CA GLN A 85 12.40 -12.66 -14.73
C GLN A 85 13.41 -12.18 -15.80
N VAL A 86 14.60 -12.79 -15.85
CA VAL A 86 15.59 -12.54 -16.91
C VAL A 86 15.09 -13.03 -18.28
N ARG A 87 14.40 -14.17 -18.32
CA ARG A 87 13.79 -14.71 -19.55
C ARG A 87 12.62 -13.87 -20.04
N LEU A 88 11.80 -13.31 -19.15
CA LEU A 88 10.60 -12.53 -19.51
C LEU A 88 10.92 -11.08 -19.94
N HIS A 89 11.88 -10.42 -19.28
CA HIS A 89 12.16 -8.99 -19.51
C HIS A 89 13.47 -8.70 -20.27
N GLY A 90 14.28 -9.73 -20.55
CA GLY A 90 15.57 -9.60 -21.22
C GLY A 90 16.59 -8.76 -20.43
N LEU A 91 17.82 -8.66 -20.96
CA LEU A 91 18.91 -7.90 -20.35
C LEU A 91 18.63 -6.38 -20.29
N TRP A 92 17.67 -5.89 -21.09
CA TRP A 92 17.23 -4.49 -21.11
C TRP A 92 16.61 -4.02 -19.78
N HIS A 93 16.07 -4.95 -18.98
CA HIS A 93 15.57 -4.69 -17.63
C HIS A 93 16.66 -4.12 -16.71
N PHE A 94 17.90 -4.58 -16.83
CA PHE A 94 19.03 -4.05 -16.04
C PHE A 94 19.34 -2.60 -16.42
N GLY A 95 19.24 -2.24 -17.71
CA GLY A 95 19.37 -0.86 -18.17
C GLY A 95 18.29 0.06 -17.58
N ARG A 96 17.04 -0.41 -17.52
CA ARG A 96 15.93 0.33 -16.90
C ARG A 96 16.10 0.48 -15.38
N VAL A 97 16.53 -0.56 -14.68
CA VAL A 97 16.79 -0.52 -13.23
C VAL A 97 17.97 0.41 -12.92
N LEU A 98 19.03 0.40 -13.73
CA LEU A 98 20.18 1.27 -13.59
C LEU A 98 19.79 2.74 -13.84
N LYS A 99 19.03 3.00 -14.90
CA LYS A 99 18.47 4.34 -15.18
C LYS A 99 17.60 4.84 -14.03
N ASN A 100 16.66 4.02 -13.54
CA ASN A 100 15.81 4.36 -12.40
C ASN A 100 16.59 4.50 -11.07
N ARG A 101 17.76 3.88 -10.94
CA ARG A 101 18.66 4.10 -9.79
C ARG A 101 19.41 5.43 -9.92
N ILE A 102 19.90 5.76 -11.11
CA ILE A 102 20.59 7.03 -11.40
C ILE A 102 19.64 8.21 -11.24
N ASP A 103 18.43 8.11 -11.78
CA ASP A 103 17.42 9.17 -11.70
C ASP A 103 16.95 9.39 -10.25
N ARG A 104 16.81 8.31 -9.45
CA ARG A 104 16.56 8.41 -8.00
C ARG A 104 17.71 9.04 -7.22
N TYR A 105 18.96 8.75 -7.60
CA TYR A 105 20.13 9.36 -6.97
C TYR A 105 20.23 10.86 -7.27
N ARG A 106 19.97 11.26 -8.52
CA ARG A 106 19.93 12.67 -8.93
C ARG A 106 18.82 13.43 -8.22
N GLY A 107 17.60 12.88 -8.19
CA GLY A 107 16.49 13.46 -7.44
C GLY A 107 16.77 13.57 -5.93
N ARG A 108 17.49 12.62 -5.34
CA ARG A 108 17.91 12.69 -3.93
C ARG A 108 18.95 13.78 -3.68
N LEU A 109 19.87 14.01 -4.61
CA LEU A 109 20.87 15.08 -4.52
C LEU A 109 20.22 16.47 -4.66
N GLU A 110 19.24 16.59 -5.56
CA GLU A 110 18.45 17.80 -5.76
C GLU A 110 17.54 18.09 -4.55
N ALA A 111 16.91 17.06 -3.97
CA ALA A 111 16.12 17.20 -2.74
C ALA A 111 16.97 17.60 -1.53
N LEU A 112 18.17 17.01 -1.36
CA LEU A 112 19.12 17.38 -0.29
C LEU A 112 19.60 18.84 -0.44
N ARG A 113 19.70 19.33 -1.68
CA ARG A 113 20.02 20.73 -1.99
C ARG A 113 18.83 21.68 -1.78
N SER A 114 17.60 21.18 -1.79
CA SER A 114 16.36 21.98 -1.85
C SER A 114 15.55 22.00 -0.55
N ALA A 115 16.21 21.83 0.60
CA ALA A 115 15.76 22.18 1.95
C ALA A 115 15.25 21.05 2.87
N LEU A 116 15.66 21.21 4.13
CA LEU A 116 14.91 20.86 5.33
C LEU A 116 13.64 21.77 5.35
N ASP A 117 12.48 21.22 5.68
CA ASP A 117 11.17 21.89 5.87
C ASP A 117 10.23 22.17 4.67
N GLN A 118 10.44 21.60 3.47
CA GLN A 118 9.39 21.65 2.43
C GLN A 118 8.73 20.29 2.15
N VAL A 119 7.39 20.31 2.04
CA VAL A 119 6.58 19.19 1.53
C VAL A 119 6.90 19.03 0.05
N ASN A 120 7.89 18.19 -0.24
CA ASN A 120 8.19 17.72 -1.59
C ASN A 120 7.76 16.26 -1.73
N ALA A 121 7.67 15.77 -2.97
CA ALA A 121 7.21 14.41 -3.26
C ALA A 121 8.02 13.33 -2.52
N HIS A 122 9.33 13.54 -2.33
CA HIS A 122 10.19 12.57 -1.67
C HIS A 122 9.87 12.47 -0.17
N ASN A 123 9.78 13.61 0.50
CA ASN A 123 9.47 13.71 1.92
C ASN A 123 8.04 13.22 2.22
N LEU A 124 7.09 13.49 1.31
CA LEU A 124 5.72 12.99 1.40
C LEU A 124 5.67 11.45 1.33
N ILE A 125 6.44 10.84 0.41
CA ILE A 125 6.53 9.39 0.32
C ILE A 125 7.15 8.81 1.59
N ALA A 126 8.22 9.40 2.11
CA ALA A 126 8.87 8.95 3.34
C ALA A 126 7.92 9.03 4.54
N ALA A 127 7.19 10.13 4.69
CA ALA A 127 6.21 10.30 5.76
C ALA A 127 5.05 9.29 5.66
N ASN A 128 4.55 8.99 4.45
CA ASN A 128 3.54 7.94 4.25
C ASN A 128 4.05 6.54 4.61
N VAL A 129 5.33 6.24 4.29
CA VAL A 129 5.96 4.96 4.67
C VAL A 129 6.00 4.84 6.20
N CYS A 130 6.50 5.87 6.89
CA CYS A 130 6.53 5.88 8.36
C CYS A 130 5.11 5.73 8.93
N ALA A 131 4.13 6.47 8.40
CA ALA A 131 2.75 6.39 8.87
C ALA A 131 2.18 4.97 8.80
N VAL A 132 2.45 4.25 7.70
CA VAL A 132 2.00 2.86 7.54
C VAL A 132 2.79 1.89 8.43
N GLU A 133 4.08 2.09 8.62
CA GLU A 133 4.92 1.23 9.48
C GLU A 133 4.47 1.23 10.95
N PHE A 134 4.07 2.41 11.46
CA PHE A 134 3.59 2.55 12.84
C PHE A 134 2.10 2.25 13.01
N TYR A 135 1.34 2.18 11.91
CA TYR A 135 -0.08 1.86 11.97
C TYR A 135 -0.32 0.42 12.46
N ARG A 136 -1.37 0.23 13.26
CA ARG A 136 -1.77 -1.06 13.81
C ARG A 136 -3.23 -1.33 13.46
N PRO A 137 -3.51 -2.00 12.33
CA PRO A 137 -4.87 -2.25 11.88
C PRO A 137 -5.62 -3.11 12.88
N LYS A 138 -6.88 -2.75 13.14
CA LYS A 138 -7.80 -3.61 13.86
C LYS A 138 -8.49 -4.56 12.87
N PRO A 139 -9.01 -5.70 13.35
CA PRO A 139 -9.77 -6.59 12.48
C PRO A 139 -11.00 -5.89 11.90
N TYR A 140 -11.23 -6.12 10.61
CA TYR A 140 -12.33 -5.57 9.83
C TYR A 140 -13.35 -6.67 9.48
N ASP A 141 -14.61 -6.41 9.81
CA ASP A 141 -15.72 -7.36 9.65
C ASP A 141 -16.38 -7.29 8.27
N GLY A 142 -16.04 -6.29 7.45
CA GLY A 142 -16.52 -6.17 6.08
C GLY A 142 -15.71 -6.98 5.07
N PRO A 143 -16.23 -7.14 3.83
CA PRO A 143 -15.53 -7.87 2.79
C PRO A 143 -14.29 -7.10 2.31
N LEU A 144 -13.15 -7.79 2.27
CA LEU A 144 -11.93 -7.33 1.62
C LEU A 144 -11.77 -8.07 0.28
N THR A 145 -11.12 -7.46 -0.69
CA THR A 145 -10.72 -8.16 -1.93
C THR A 145 -9.27 -7.83 -2.23
N VAL A 146 -8.42 -8.86 -2.22
CA VAL A 146 -6.99 -8.70 -2.47
C VAL A 146 -6.67 -9.07 -3.93
N PHE A 147 -6.26 -8.07 -4.71
CA PHE A 147 -5.74 -8.28 -6.05
C PHE A 147 -4.22 -8.38 -6.02
N ARG A 148 -3.68 -9.50 -6.50
CA ARG A 148 -2.23 -9.72 -6.63
C ARG A 148 -1.79 -9.43 -8.06
N ALA A 149 -0.65 -8.78 -8.25
CA ALA A 149 -0.04 -8.69 -9.56
C ALA A 149 0.44 -10.08 -10.03
N ASP A 150 -0.04 -10.53 -11.20
CA ASP A 150 0.16 -11.90 -11.68
C ASP A 150 1.65 -12.28 -11.83
N HIS A 151 2.45 -11.35 -12.36
CA HIS A 151 3.90 -11.53 -12.59
C HIS A 151 4.79 -11.26 -11.36
N SER A 152 4.25 -11.24 -10.15
CA SER A 152 5.06 -11.22 -8.94
C SER A 152 5.66 -12.61 -8.70
N PHE A 153 6.77 -12.90 -9.38
CA PHE A 153 7.54 -14.16 -9.27
C PHE A 153 8.11 -14.41 -7.87
N TRP A 154 7.90 -13.50 -6.93
CA TRP A 154 8.57 -13.44 -5.64
C TRP A 154 7.70 -13.90 -4.49
N ASP A 155 6.40 -14.11 -4.70
CA ASP A 155 5.49 -14.47 -3.62
C ASP A 155 5.61 -15.94 -3.25
N SER A 156 5.79 -16.22 -1.97
CA SER A 156 5.75 -17.60 -1.48
C SER A 156 4.32 -18.15 -1.49
N PRO A 157 4.14 -19.49 -1.49
CA PRO A 157 2.82 -20.10 -1.30
C PRO A 157 2.13 -19.62 -0.01
N GLU A 158 2.91 -19.28 1.02
CA GLU A 158 2.40 -18.72 2.27
C GLU A 158 1.84 -17.31 2.08
N ALA A 159 2.53 -16.44 1.33
CA ALA A 159 2.00 -15.14 0.96
C ALA A 159 0.67 -15.26 0.21
N LEU A 160 0.49 -16.28 -0.64
CA LEU A 160 -0.79 -16.53 -1.31
C LEU A 160 -1.87 -17.00 -0.33
N LYS A 161 -1.52 -17.89 0.59
CA LYS A 161 -2.45 -18.46 1.58
C LYS A 161 -2.96 -17.42 2.58
N THR A 162 -2.20 -16.36 2.84
CA THR A 162 -2.56 -15.29 3.78
C THR A 162 -3.12 -14.04 3.09
N GLY A 163 -3.41 -14.10 1.79
CA GLY A 163 -3.92 -12.94 1.05
C GLY A 163 -2.91 -11.81 1.06
N LEU A 164 -1.64 -12.13 0.81
CA LEU A 164 -0.49 -11.22 0.89
C LEU A 164 -0.27 -10.62 2.29
N GLY A 165 -0.74 -11.30 3.33
CA GLY A 165 -0.64 -10.88 4.74
C GLY A 165 -1.88 -10.17 5.28
N TRP A 166 -2.95 -10.03 4.49
CA TRP A 166 -4.19 -9.37 4.92
C TRP A 166 -5.15 -10.27 5.70
N ALA A 167 -4.98 -11.60 5.63
CA ALA A 167 -5.87 -12.57 6.24
C ALA A 167 -6.06 -12.38 7.75
N SER A 168 -5.04 -11.91 8.47
CA SER A 168 -5.08 -11.75 9.93
C SER A 168 -6.04 -10.67 10.41
N VAL A 169 -6.33 -9.70 9.54
CA VAL A 169 -7.20 -8.56 9.87
C VAL A 169 -8.52 -8.58 9.10
N ALA A 170 -8.66 -9.40 8.06
CA ALA A 170 -9.89 -9.49 7.26
C ALA A 170 -10.90 -10.52 7.82
N ARG A 171 -11.53 -10.19 8.95
CA ARG A 171 -12.52 -11.07 9.61
C ARG A 171 -13.76 -11.32 8.74
N GLY A 172 -14.14 -10.36 7.91
CA GLY A 172 -15.23 -10.50 6.94
C GLY A 172 -14.91 -11.34 5.68
N GLY A 173 -13.69 -11.86 5.56
CA GLY A 173 -13.19 -12.56 4.37
C GLY A 173 -12.38 -11.66 3.43
N TRP A 174 -11.56 -12.28 2.56
CA TRP A 174 -10.62 -11.60 1.66
C TRP A 174 -10.41 -12.34 0.33
#